data_AF-A0A7V5T4S3-F1
#
_entry.id   AF-A0A7V5T4S3-F1
#
_cell.length_a   1.000
_cell.length_b   1.000
_cell.length_c   1.000
_cell.angle_alpha   90.00
_cell.angle_beta   90.00
_cell.angle_gamma   90.00
#
_symmetry.space_group_name_H-M   'P 1'
#
loop_
_entity.id
_entity.type
_entity.pdbx_description
1 polymer ?
#
loop_
_entity_poly.entity_id
_entity_poly.type
_entity_poly.pdbx_seq_one_letter_code
_entity_poly.pdbx_strand_id
1 'polypeptide(L)'
;MTDTVRTYCSRCGAPIRPGVKFCTRCGWRISPPPEEESSEYRSIFAPATPSVEAKSHLSMEEWGALSPWAHPRAFLGAPGPERNVALYVVLSLLSCGLFAPIWMYLIGRDLRRALAQDEPRPGLDLLLSVITCGVWWIYLLYRYPSLILELKRRAGLTGGDLPVISLILGILSLGLVSLALMQSELNHLWQVVRGRT
;
A
#
# COMPACT_ATOMS: atom_id res chain seq x y z
N MET A 1 -11.49 49.29 -15.00
CA MET A 1 -12.62 48.41 -14.64
C MET A 1 -12.43 47.99 -13.20
N THR A 2 -13.49 48.12 -12.43
CA THR A 2 -13.60 48.11 -10.97
C THR A 2 -13.31 46.75 -10.34
N ASP A 3 -12.59 46.70 -9.21
CA ASP A 3 -12.74 45.60 -8.26
C ASP A 3 -12.97 46.15 -6.85
N THR A 4 -14.24 46.13 -6.47
CA THR A 4 -14.77 46.63 -5.21
C THR A 4 -14.38 45.68 -4.08
N VAL A 5 -13.79 46.22 -3.02
CA VAL A 5 -13.63 45.55 -1.72
C VAL A 5 -14.95 44.87 -1.33
N ARG A 6 -14.98 43.54 -1.32
CA ARG A 6 -16.18 42.77 -0.97
C ARG A 6 -16.49 42.99 0.52
N THR A 7 -17.44 43.88 0.81
CA THR A 7 -17.93 44.19 2.17
C THR A 7 -18.76 43.06 2.79
N TYR A 8 -19.14 42.04 2.01
CA TYR A 8 -19.95 40.90 2.43
C TYR A 8 -19.35 39.56 2.00
N CYS A 9 -19.53 38.53 2.82
CA CYS A 9 -19.03 37.19 2.56
C CYS A 9 -19.77 36.52 1.41
N SER A 10 -19.03 36.01 0.43
CA SER A 10 -19.58 35.32 -0.75
C SER A 10 -20.30 34.00 -0.44
N ARG A 11 -20.15 33.45 0.76
CA ARG A 11 -20.78 32.18 1.14
C ARG A 11 -22.00 32.33 2.05
N CYS A 12 -21.99 33.29 2.97
CA CYS A 12 -23.07 33.44 3.96
C CYS A 12 -23.72 34.83 3.99
N GLY A 13 -23.23 35.77 3.17
CA GLY A 13 -23.76 37.14 3.12
C GLY A 13 -23.50 37.98 4.37
N ALA A 14 -22.73 37.49 5.36
CA ALA A 14 -22.41 38.28 6.55
C ALA A 14 -21.42 39.41 6.22
N PRO A 15 -21.54 40.58 6.88
CA PRO A 15 -20.60 41.69 6.68
C PRO A 15 -19.20 41.32 7.18
N ILE A 16 -18.18 41.66 6.38
CA ILE A 16 -16.77 41.37 6.67
C ILE A 16 -16.08 42.67 7.12
N ARG A 17 -15.31 42.61 8.21
CA ARG A 17 -14.44 43.72 8.64
C ARG A 17 -13.17 43.75 7.77
N PRO A 18 -12.65 44.92 7.39
CA PRO A 18 -11.43 45.01 6.58
C PRO A 18 -10.23 44.35 7.30
N GLY A 19 -9.40 43.60 6.56
CA GLY A 19 -8.15 43.01 7.06
C GLY A 19 -8.25 41.60 7.69
N VAL A 20 -9.43 40.96 7.72
CA VAL A 20 -9.57 39.60 8.27
C VAL A 20 -9.39 38.52 7.20
N LYS A 21 -8.62 37.47 7.52
CA LYS A 21 -8.34 36.33 6.61
C LYS A 21 -9.47 35.29 6.54
N PHE A 22 -10.50 35.41 7.39
CA PHE A 22 -11.61 34.47 7.48
C PHE A 22 -12.91 35.13 7.97
N CYS A 23 -14.05 34.62 7.50
CA CYS A 23 -15.38 35.04 7.94
C CYS A 23 -15.69 34.44 9.31
N THR A 24 -15.99 35.28 10.30
CA THR A 24 -16.28 34.88 11.69
C THR A 24 -17.60 34.13 11.86
N ARG A 25 -18.52 34.18 10.87
CA ARG A 25 -19.83 33.53 10.96
C ARG A 25 -19.89 32.15 10.30
N CYS A 26 -19.15 31.94 9.21
CA CYS A 26 -19.22 30.68 8.44
C CYS A 26 -17.85 29.99 8.24
N GLY A 27 -16.76 30.58 8.73
CA GLY A 27 -15.42 30.02 8.63
C GLY A 27 -14.78 30.10 7.24
N TRP A 28 -15.43 30.73 6.26
CA TRP A 28 -14.89 30.81 4.89
C TRP A 28 -13.65 31.71 4.82
N ARG A 29 -12.58 31.24 4.19
CA ARG A 29 -11.34 32.00 4.01
C ARG A 29 -11.57 33.13 3.02
N ILE A 30 -11.09 34.32 3.37
CA ILE A 30 -11.10 35.51 2.51
C ILE A 30 -9.63 35.78 2.19
N SER A 31 -9.26 35.68 0.91
CA SER A 31 -7.93 36.06 0.45
C SER A 31 -7.84 37.59 0.39
N PRO A 32 -6.95 38.24 1.17
CA PRO A 32 -6.68 39.65 0.96
C PRO A 32 -5.99 39.85 -0.41
N PRO A 33 -6.20 40.99 -1.09
CA PRO A 33 -5.48 41.31 -2.31
C PRO A 33 -3.96 41.44 -2.04
N PRO A 34 -3.11 41.14 -3.03
CA PRO A 34 -1.66 41.16 -2.86
C PRO A 34 -1.16 42.60 -2.76
N GLU A 35 -0.49 42.93 -1.66
CA GLU A 35 0.35 44.12 -1.54
C GLU A 35 1.77 43.75 -1.98
N GLU A 36 2.27 44.46 -3.00
CA GLU A 36 3.63 44.42 -3.54
C GLU A 36 4.60 45.12 -2.58
N GLU A 37 5.78 44.52 -2.29
CA GLU A 37 6.97 45.28 -1.89
C GLU A 37 8.29 44.48 -2.09
N SER A 38 8.96 44.85 -3.20
CA SER A 38 10.39 44.98 -3.55
C SER A 38 11.55 44.10 -3.03
N SER A 39 12.35 43.70 -4.04
CA SER A 39 13.84 43.74 -4.16
C SER A 39 14.69 42.69 -3.41
N GLU A 40 15.30 41.72 -4.11
CA GLU A 40 16.60 41.82 -4.81
C GLU A 40 17.81 41.55 -3.89
N TYR A 41 18.23 40.28 -3.77
CA TYR A 41 19.66 39.92 -3.69
C TYR A 41 19.90 38.40 -3.86
N ARG A 42 20.49 38.05 -5.02
CA ARG A 42 21.64 37.14 -5.14
C ARG A 42 21.41 35.64 -4.82
N SER A 43 21.02 34.83 -5.79
CA SER A 43 21.80 34.30 -6.93
C SER A 43 22.51 32.98 -6.64
N ILE A 44 22.37 32.06 -7.61
CA ILE A 44 23.45 31.23 -8.14
C ILE A 44 24.19 30.43 -7.07
N PHE A 45 23.62 29.31 -6.62
CA PHE A 45 24.34 28.08 -6.28
C PHE A 45 23.28 27.03 -5.90
N ALA A 46 22.71 26.40 -6.92
CA ALA A 46 22.06 25.11 -6.72
C ALA A 46 23.14 24.02 -6.75
N PRO A 47 23.13 23.11 -5.77
CA PRO A 47 23.43 21.71 -6.06
C PRO A 47 22.13 20.90 -5.97
N ALA A 48 21.89 20.10 -7.01
CA ALA A 48 20.83 19.11 -7.03
C ALA A 48 21.17 17.95 -6.07
N THR A 49 20.39 17.82 -5.01
CA THR A 49 20.17 16.58 -4.26
C THR A 49 18.70 16.55 -3.81
N PRO A 50 17.94 15.46 -4.01
CA PRO A 50 16.70 15.27 -3.28
C PRO A 50 17.07 14.89 -1.85
N SER A 51 17.25 15.92 -1.02
CA SER A 51 17.38 15.80 0.43
C SER A 51 16.08 15.23 1.00
N VAL A 52 16.26 14.12 1.70
CA VAL A 52 15.36 13.57 2.70
C VAL A 52 14.93 14.69 3.66
N GLU A 53 13.67 15.12 3.60
CA GLU A 53 13.08 16.03 4.57
C GLU A 53 12.10 15.25 5.45
N ALA A 54 12.69 14.50 6.37
CA ALA A 54 12.03 14.16 7.62
C ALA A 54 12.13 15.39 8.54
N LYS A 55 10.97 15.93 8.94
CA LYS A 55 10.72 16.59 10.24
C LYS A 55 9.21 16.69 10.41
N SER A 56 8.59 15.79 11.15
CA SER A 56 8.53 15.81 12.62
C SER A 56 7.84 17.06 13.17
N HIS A 57 6.51 17.12 12.99
CA HIS A 57 5.62 17.46 14.08
C HIS A 57 4.26 16.80 13.86
N LEU A 58 4.27 15.48 13.76
CA LEU A 58 3.07 14.69 14.00
C LEU A 58 3.22 14.10 15.40
N SER A 59 2.35 14.53 16.31
CA SER A 59 2.19 13.95 17.64
C SER A 59 2.04 12.44 17.49
N MET A 60 3.00 11.69 18.03
CA MET A 60 3.15 10.24 17.85
C MET A 60 2.33 9.44 18.88
N GLU A 61 1.37 10.06 19.57
CA GLU A 61 0.61 9.40 20.65
C GLU A 61 -0.90 9.30 20.42
N GLU A 62 -1.47 9.85 19.33
CA GLU A 62 -2.95 9.98 19.21
C GLU A 62 -3.66 9.08 18.18
N TRP A 63 -2.93 8.34 17.32
CA TRP A 63 -3.58 7.43 16.35
C TRP A 63 -3.46 5.93 16.72
N GLY A 64 -3.12 5.64 17.98
CA GLY A 64 -2.97 4.28 18.51
C GLY A 64 -4.28 3.56 18.85
N ALA A 65 -5.46 4.17 18.64
CA ALA A 65 -6.75 3.56 18.94
C ALA A 65 -7.63 3.48 17.67
N LEU A 66 -7.50 2.37 16.95
CA LEU A 66 -8.52 1.65 16.17
C LEU A 66 -9.84 2.41 15.96
N SER A 67 -9.98 3.07 14.81
CA SER A 67 -11.31 3.26 14.24
C SER A 67 -11.84 1.87 13.80
N PRO A 68 -12.98 1.38 14.33
CA PRO A 68 -13.58 0.10 13.92
C PRO A 68 -14.06 0.09 12.47
N TRP A 69 -14.12 1.27 11.83
CA TRP A 69 -14.57 1.49 10.46
C TRP A 69 -13.43 1.92 9.54
N ALA A 70 -12.17 1.89 10.00
CA ALA A 70 -11.02 2.10 9.13
C ALA A 70 -11.00 1.00 8.06
N HIS A 71 -11.21 1.39 6.81
CA HIS A 71 -11.24 0.46 5.70
C HIS A 71 -9.92 -0.31 5.64
N PRO A 72 -9.92 -1.62 5.33
CA PRO A 72 -8.69 -2.44 5.23
C PRO A 72 -7.60 -1.81 4.36
N ARG A 73 -8.03 -0.96 3.42
CA ARG A 73 -7.21 -0.18 2.49
C ARG A 73 -6.34 0.92 3.13
N ALA A 74 -6.61 1.34 4.37
CA ALA A 74 -5.84 2.37 5.06
C ALA A 74 -4.45 1.87 5.51
N PHE A 75 -4.30 0.56 5.68
CA PHE A 75 -3.08 -0.08 6.19
C PHE A 75 -2.37 -0.97 5.16
N LEU A 76 -2.95 -1.09 3.96
CA LEU A 76 -2.46 -1.93 2.88
C LEU A 76 -2.11 -1.04 1.67
N GLY A 77 -0.99 -1.37 1.02
CA GLY A 77 -0.63 -0.78 -0.27
C GLY A 77 -1.56 -1.23 -1.40
N ALA A 78 -1.11 -1.10 -2.65
CA ALA A 78 -1.96 -1.38 -3.81
C ALA A 78 -2.28 -2.89 -3.93
N PRO A 79 -3.56 -3.31 -3.97
CA PRO A 79 -3.93 -4.73 -4.09
C PRO A 79 -3.54 -5.30 -5.45
N GLY A 80 -3.05 -6.54 -5.47
CA GLY A 80 -2.69 -7.26 -6.70
C GLY A 80 -3.90 -7.60 -7.59
N PRO A 81 -3.70 -7.93 -8.87
CA PRO A 81 -4.79 -8.39 -9.73
C PRO A 81 -5.34 -9.74 -9.26
N GLU A 82 -6.64 -9.95 -9.42
CA GLU A 82 -7.27 -11.25 -9.17
C GLU A 82 -6.78 -12.25 -10.23
N ARG A 83 -6.39 -13.46 -9.80
CA ARG A 83 -5.89 -14.50 -10.70
C ARG A 83 -6.67 -15.79 -10.53
N ASN A 84 -6.95 -16.46 -11.64
CA ASN A 84 -7.60 -17.77 -11.62
C ASN A 84 -6.62 -18.84 -11.14
N VAL A 85 -6.76 -19.26 -9.89
CA VAL A 85 -5.88 -20.25 -9.24
C VAL A 85 -5.84 -21.55 -10.04
N ALA A 86 -6.99 -22.03 -10.49
CA ALA A 86 -7.09 -23.27 -11.29
C ALA A 86 -6.27 -23.20 -12.59
N LEU A 87 -6.28 -22.06 -13.29
CA LEU A 87 -5.51 -21.89 -14.52
C LEU A 87 -4.00 -21.94 -14.24
N TYR A 88 -3.55 -21.38 -13.12
CA TYR A 88 -2.15 -21.36 -12.73
C TYR A 88 -1.67 -22.74 -12.26
N VAL A 89 -2.54 -23.50 -11.58
CA VAL A 89 -2.29 -24.91 -11.25
C VAL A 89 -2.15 -25.75 -12.52
N VAL A 90 -3.08 -25.64 -13.46
CA VAL A 90 -3.01 -26.35 -14.75
C VAL A 90 -1.75 -25.98 -15.52
N LEU A 91 -1.42 -24.68 -15.61
CA LEU A 91 -0.21 -24.21 -16.27
C LEU A 91 1.07 -24.73 -15.60
N SER A 92 1.07 -24.88 -14.28
CA SER A 92 2.19 -25.47 -13.54
C SER A 92 2.36 -26.96 -13.84
N LEU A 93 1.26 -27.70 -14.01
CA LEU A 93 1.32 -29.11 -14.40
C LEU A 93 1.76 -29.27 -15.85
N LEU A 94 1.22 -28.46 -16.77
CA LEU A 94 1.58 -28.48 -18.19
C LEU A 94 3.04 -28.08 -18.45
N SER A 95 3.58 -27.16 -17.65
CA SER A 95 4.98 -26.70 -17.76
C SER A 95 5.98 -27.57 -16.99
N CYS A 96 5.57 -28.75 -16.50
CA CYS A 96 6.40 -29.63 -15.67
C CYS A 96 6.98 -28.90 -14.43
N GLY A 97 6.24 -27.96 -13.85
CA GLY A 97 6.68 -27.17 -12.70
C GLY A 97 7.57 -25.98 -13.03
N LEU A 98 7.94 -25.73 -14.30
CA LEU A 98 8.74 -24.56 -14.70
C LEU A 98 8.00 -23.24 -14.43
N PHE A 99 6.67 -23.25 -14.45
CA PHE A 99 5.87 -22.06 -14.14
C PHE A 99 5.79 -21.76 -12.64
N ALA A 100 6.01 -22.74 -11.74
CA ALA A 100 5.95 -22.53 -10.30
C ALA A 100 6.86 -21.39 -9.78
N PRO A 101 8.15 -21.28 -10.19
CA PRO A 101 9.00 -20.14 -9.80
C PRO A 101 8.49 -18.80 -10.33
N ILE A 102 7.95 -18.75 -11.54
CA ILE A 102 7.34 -17.53 -12.10
C ILE A 102 6.09 -17.14 -11.30
N TRP A 103 5.25 -18.11 -10.94
CA TRP A 103 4.08 -17.87 -10.12
C TRP A 103 4.47 -17.33 -8.73
N MET A 104 5.48 -17.92 -8.10
CA MET A 104 6.01 -17.42 -6.83
C MET A 104 6.49 -15.97 -6.93
N TYR A 105 7.23 -15.64 -8.00
CA TYR A 105 7.62 -14.25 -8.27
C TYR A 105 6.41 -13.30 -8.37
N LEU A 106 5.33 -13.73 -9.02
CA LEU A 106 4.10 -12.93 -9.14
C LEU A 106 3.45 -12.68 -7.77
N ILE A 107 3.40 -13.70 -6.91
CA ILE A 107 2.90 -13.59 -5.53
C ILE A 107 3.79 -12.62 -4.73
N GLY A 108 5.11 -12.80 -4.75
CA GLY A 108 6.05 -11.94 -4.04
C GLY A 108 5.98 -10.47 -4.49
N ARG A 109 5.78 -10.24 -5.79
CA ARG A 109 5.57 -8.91 -6.35
C ARG A 109 4.28 -8.26 -5.86
N ASP A 110 3.21 -9.03 -5.68
CA ASP A 110 1.95 -8.51 -5.14
C ASP A 110 2.04 -8.24 -3.64
N LEU A 111 2.72 -9.12 -2.89
CA LEU A 111 3.01 -8.87 -1.49
C LEU A 111 3.83 -7.60 -1.30
N ARG A 112 4.90 -7.40 -2.08
CA ARG A 112 5.68 -6.15 -2.03
C ARG A 112 4.80 -4.92 -2.23
N ARG A 113 3.89 -4.94 -3.21
CA ARG A 113 2.97 -3.83 -3.47
C ARG A 113 1.98 -3.62 -2.32
N ALA A 114 1.53 -4.70 -1.69
CA ALA A 114 0.51 -4.65 -0.65
C ALA A 114 1.07 -4.34 0.74
N LEU A 115 2.31 -4.74 1.06
CA LEU A 115 2.98 -4.38 2.31
C LEU A 115 3.63 -2.99 2.23
N ALA A 116 3.81 -2.42 1.03
CA ALA A 116 4.57 -1.19 0.80
C ALA A 116 5.97 -1.19 1.45
N GLN A 117 6.55 -2.38 1.64
CA GLN A 117 7.89 -2.58 2.20
C GLN A 117 8.92 -2.81 1.10
N ASP A 118 10.14 -2.34 1.32
CA ASP A 118 11.29 -2.52 0.41
C ASP A 118 11.81 -3.97 0.37
N GLU A 119 11.37 -4.80 1.30
CA GLU A 119 11.65 -6.23 1.40
C GLU A 119 10.30 -6.95 1.41
N PRO A 120 10.00 -7.83 0.43
CA PRO A 120 10.90 -8.85 -0.14
C PRO A 120 11.29 -8.56 -1.59
N ARG A 121 12.53 -8.82 -2.03
CA ARG A 121 13.02 -8.61 -3.41
C ARG A 121 12.68 -9.82 -4.29
N PRO A 122 11.50 -9.85 -4.97
CA PRO A 122 11.03 -11.06 -5.65
C PRO A 122 11.95 -11.47 -6.82
N GLY A 123 12.66 -10.52 -7.43
CA GLY A 123 13.63 -10.82 -8.50
C GLY A 123 14.87 -11.54 -7.99
N LEU A 124 15.35 -11.18 -6.79
CA LEU A 124 16.47 -11.88 -6.16
C LEU A 124 16.02 -13.25 -5.66
N ASP A 125 14.83 -13.34 -5.06
CA ASP A 125 14.24 -14.61 -4.63
C ASP A 125 14.07 -15.61 -5.78
N LEU A 126 13.62 -15.14 -6.95
CA LEU A 126 13.51 -15.93 -8.17
C LEU A 126 14.89 -16.41 -8.64
N LEU A 127 15.87 -15.50 -8.72
CA LEU A 127 17.23 -15.83 -9.12
C LEU A 127 17.84 -16.89 -8.19
N LEU A 128 17.68 -16.73 -6.88
CA LEU A 128 18.15 -17.70 -5.88
C LEU A 128 17.42 -19.04 -6.02
N SER A 129 16.12 -19.06 -6.31
CA SER A 129 15.37 -20.31 -6.53
C SER A 129 15.90 -21.13 -7.71
N VAL A 130 16.36 -20.46 -8.77
CA VAL A 130 16.95 -21.11 -9.94
C VAL A 130 18.40 -21.54 -9.66
N ILE A 131 19.22 -20.66 -9.07
CA ILE A 131 20.64 -20.94 -8.78
C ILE A 131 20.79 -22.09 -7.77
N THR A 132 19.93 -22.13 -6.76
CA THR A 132 19.97 -23.16 -5.71
C THR A 132 19.26 -24.45 -6.11
N CYS A 133 18.87 -24.61 -7.38
CA CYS A 133 18.13 -25.77 -7.89
C CYS A 133 16.89 -26.10 -7.02
N GLY A 134 16.14 -25.07 -6.63
CA GLY A 134 14.93 -25.25 -5.82
C GLY A 134 15.17 -25.49 -4.33
N VAL A 135 16.40 -25.47 -3.79
CA VAL A 135 16.58 -25.51 -2.32
C VAL A 135 15.99 -24.26 -1.66
N TRP A 136 16.22 -23.09 -2.25
CA TRP A 136 15.63 -21.83 -1.80
C TRP A 136 14.09 -21.81 -1.89
N TRP A 137 13.49 -22.67 -2.73
CA TRP A 137 12.03 -22.84 -2.82
C TRP A 137 11.39 -23.17 -1.47
N ILE A 138 12.04 -24.04 -0.69
CA ILE A 138 11.56 -24.47 0.62
C ILE A 138 11.52 -23.28 1.58
N TYR A 139 12.55 -22.43 1.55
CA TYR A 139 12.58 -21.19 2.32
C TYR A 139 11.45 -20.23 1.92
N LEU A 140 11.21 -20.06 0.61
CA LEU A 140 10.13 -19.21 0.11
C LEU A 140 8.75 -19.72 0.50
N LEU A 141 8.54 -21.04 0.48
CA LEU A 141 7.32 -21.69 0.96
C LEU A 141 7.04 -21.43 2.44
N TYR A 142 8.06 -21.17 3.26
CA TYR A 142 7.89 -20.75 4.66
C TYR A 142 7.73 -19.22 4.82
N ARG A 143 8.52 -18.45 4.07
CA ARG A 143 8.59 -16.98 4.21
C ARG A 143 7.35 -16.28 3.64
N TYR A 144 6.84 -16.69 2.49
CA TYR A 144 5.75 -15.99 1.82
C TYR A 144 4.42 -16.12 2.59
N PRO A 145 4.01 -17.30 3.11
CA PRO A 145 2.75 -17.37 3.85
C PRO A 145 2.80 -16.60 5.18
N SER A 146 3.96 -16.50 5.86
CA SER A 146 4.06 -15.65 7.05
C SER A 146 3.86 -14.17 6.75
N LEU A 147 4.29 -13.69 5.58
CA LEU A 147 4.00 -12.33 5.12
C LEU A 147 2.53 -12.13 4.73
N ILE A 148 1.87 -13.15 4.18
CA ILE A 148 0.42 -13.12 3.89
C ILE A 148 -0.37 -13.05 5.20
N LEU A 149 0.01 -13.83 6.21
CA LEU A 149 -0.62 -13.79 7.53
C LEU A 149 -0.45 -12.43 8.19
N GLU A 150 0.74 -11.83 8.08
CA GLU A 150 0.98 -10.46 8.54
C GLU A 150 0.10 -9.45 7.79
N LEU A 151 -0.07 -9.62 6.47
CA LEU A 151 -0.97 -8.80 5.66
C LEU A 151 -2.43 -8.94 6.13
N LYS A 152 -2.90 -10.16 6.40
CA LYS A 152 -4.24 -10.44 6.95
C LYS A 152 -4.43 -9.77 8.31
N ARG A 153 -3.41 -9.86 9.17
CA ARG A 153 -3.40 -9.24 10.51
C ARG A 153 -3.53 -7.72 10.42
N ARG A 154 -2.78 -7.07 9.52
CA ARG A 154 -2.88 -5.62 9.27
C ARG A 154 -4.21 -5.20 8.64
N ALA A 155 -4.81 -6.08 7.86
CA ALA A 155 -6.13 -5.87 7.28
C ALA A 155 -7.28 -5.99 8.31
N GLY A 156 -7.00 -6.38 9.56
CA GLY A 156 -8.02 -6.66 10.58
C GLY A 156 -8.81 -7.95 10.29
N LEU A 157 -8.36 -8.78 9.35
CA LEU A 157 -9.03 -10.01 8.94
C LEU A 157 -8.52 -11.16 9.80
N THR A 158 -9.06 -11.28 11.01
CA THR A 158 -8.89 -12.45 11.88
C THR A 158 -9.74 -13.61 11.35
N GLY A 159 -9.26 -14.26 10.29
CA GLY A 159 -9.99 -15.31 9.59
C GLY A 159 -9.12 -16.51 9.25
N GLY A 160 -9.17 -17.52 10.12
CA GLY A 160 -8.78 -18.91 9.86
C GLY A 160 -7.39 -19.28 10.34
N ASP A 161 -7.30 -19.88 11.53
CA ASP A 161 -6.17 -20.70 11.99
C ASP A 161 -6.08 -21.96 11.12
N LEU A 162 -5.69 -21.82 9.84
CA LEU A 162 -5.33 -22.98 9.06
C LEU A 162 -3.86 -23.30 9.33
N PRO A 163 -3.54 -24.56 9.69
CA PRO A 163 -2.19 -25.00 9.97
C PRO A 163 -1.39 -25.06 8.67
N VAL A 164 -0.92 -23.90 8.22
CA VAL A 164 0.05 -23.70 7.13
C VAL A 164 1.24 -24.64 7.30
N ILE A 165 1.61 -24.95 8.54
CA ILE A 165 2.72 -25.85 8.91
C ILE A 165 2.38 -27.34 8.66
N SER A 166 1.12 -27.77 8.83
CA SER A 166 0.72 -29.18 8.64
C SER A 166 0.64 -29.58 7.17
N LEU A 167 0.36 -28.63 6.27
CA LEU A 167 0.34 -28.85 4.82
C LEU A 167 1.76 -28.92 4.24
N ILE A 168 2.71 -28.21 4.86
CA ILE A 168 4.13 -28.16 4.49
C ILE A 168 4.83 -29.52 4.72
N LEU A 169 4.33 -30.39 5.61
CA LEU A 169 4.92 -31.71 5.88
C LEU A 169 4.67 -32.78 4.79
N GLY A 170 3.91 -32.49 3.74
CA GLY A 170 3.72 -33.37 2.56
C GLY A 170 4.83 -33.18 1.50
N ILE A 171 6.05 -33.58 1.81
CA ILE A 171 7.29 -32.91 1.35
C ILE A 171 7.68 -32.97 -0.15
N LEU A 172 7.09 -33.76 -1.05
CA LEU A 172 7.61 -33.84 -2.45
C LEU A 172 6.63 -33.54 -3.60
N SER A 173 5.32 -33.45 -3.34
CA SER A 173 4.29 -33.20 -4.38
C SER A 173 3.35 -32.02 -4.07
N LEU A 174 3.41 -31.44 -2.86
CA LEU A 174 2.45 -30.43 -2.38
C LEU A 174 2.90 -28.97 -2.50
N GLY A 175 4.08 -28.69 -3.05
CA GLY A 175 4.53 -27.30 -3.30
C GLY A 175 3.53 -26.51 -4.16
N LEU A 176 2.87 -27.20 -5.10
CA LEU A 176 1.83 -26.62 -5.95
C LEU A 176 0.53 -26.30 -5.20
N VAL A 177 0.14 -27.14 -4.24
CA VAL A 177 -1.04 -26.90 -3.39
C VAL A 177 -0.79 -25.70 -2.48
N SER A 178 0.41 -25.59 -1.93
CA SER A 178 0.80 -24.46 -1.09
C SER A 178 0.75 -23.13 -1.86
N LEU A 179 1.26 -23.09 -3.09
CA LEU A 179 1.11 -21.94 -4.00
C LEU A 179 -0.37 -21.60 -4.29
N ALA A 180 -1.18 -22.63 -4.57
CA ALA A 180 -2.60 -22.45 -4.86
C ALA A 180 -3.35 -21.87 -3.66
N LEU A 181 -3.05 -22.34 -2.45
CA LEU A 181 -3.61 -21.84 -1.20
C LEU A 181 -3.21 -20.38 -0.98
N MET A 182 -1.93 -20.04 -1.12
CA MET A 182 -1.45 -18.65 -1.01
C MET A 182 -2.17 -17.72 -2.00
N GLN A 183 -2.32 -18.16 -3.26
CA GLN A 183 -3.01 -17.38 -4.27
C GLN A 183 -4.51 -17.21 -3.95
N SER A 184 -5.16 -18.24 -3.42
CA SER A 184 -6.57 -18.19 -2.98
C SER A 184 -6.75 -17.20 -1.84
N GLU A 185 -5.88 -17.25 -0.83
CA GLU A 185 -5.86 -16.31 0.29
C GLU A 185 -5.64 -14.86 -0.18
N LEU A 186 -4.67 -14.64 -1.09
CA LEU A 186 -4.47 -13.33 -1.71
C LEU A 186 -5.71 -12.86 -2.45
N ASN A 187 -6.34 -13.72 -3.25
CA ASN A 187 -7.54 -13.35 -4.00
C ASN A 187 -8.69 -12.97 -3.07
N HIS A 188 -8.92 -13.75 -2.01
CA HIS A 188 -9.93 -13.43 -0.99
C HIS A 188 -9.63 -12.08 -0.33
N LEU A 189 -8.37 -11.84 0.06
CA LEU A 189 -7.92 -10.53 0.55
C LEU A 189 -8.23 -9.40 -0.43
N TRP A 190 -7.96 -9.59 -1.73
CA TRP A 190 -8.25 -8.58 -2.75
C TRP A 190 -9.73 -8.29 -2.90
N GLN A 191 -10.60 -9.30 -2.79
CA GLN A 191 -12.05 -9.10 -2.82
C GLN A 191 -12.54 -8.27 -1.64
N VAL A 192 -12.09 -8.63 -0.42
CA VAL A 192 -12.46 -7.94 0.81
C VAL A 192 -11.98 -6.48 0.78
N VAL A 193 -10.73 -6.24 0.36
CA VAL A 193 -10.17 -4.89 0.22
C VAL A 193 -10.89 -4.05 -0.86
N ARG A 194 -11.52 -4.70 -1.83
CA ARG A 194 -12.31 -4.04 -2.88
C ARG A 194 -13.78 -3.87 -2.53
N GLY A 195 -14.25 -4.38 -1.39
CA GLY A 195 -15.66 -4.32 -1.00
C GLY A 195 -16.58 -5.15 -1.89
N ARG A 196 -16.03 -6.14 -2.60
CA ARG A 196 -16.78 -7.10 -3.41
C ARG A 196 -16.89 -8.40 -2.61
N THR A 197 -17.87 -8.48 -1.71
CA THR A 197 -18.26 -9.72 -1.02
C THR A 197 -19.51 -10.30 -1.66
#